data_AF-A0A6B1BUV4-F1
#
_entry.id   AF-A0A6B1BUV4-F1
#
_cell.length_a   1.000
_cell.length_b   1.000
_cell.length_c   1.000
_cell.angle_alpha   90.00
_cell.angle_beta   90.00
_cell.angle_gamma   90.00
#
_symmetry.space_group_name_H-M   'P 1'
#
loop_
_entity.id
_entity.type
_entity.pdbx_description
1 polymer ?
#
loop_
_entity_poly.entity_id
_entity_poly.type
_entity_poly.pdbx_seq_one_letter_code
_entity_poly.pdbx_strand_id
1 'polypeptide(L)'
;MVPVCAAVSGKELTLTFNRDLAAIDSATARALRQLFLVEGAYHHGNPVTQSPNQVAVNGATVTLHLGTAIRPGDEVTVTYFGGNSLQDTDSTPIADFTTALTTTARD
;
A
#
# COMPACT_ATOMS: atom_id res chain seq x y z
N MET A 1 12.90 -1.98 3.98
CA MET A 1 11.81 -2.81 4.53
C MET A 1 10.69 -2.83 3.50
N VAL A 2 10.00 -3.96 3.32
CA VAL A 2 8.89 -4.11 2.36
C VAL A 2 7.72 -4.80 3.08
N PRO A 3 6.48 -4.64 2.60
CA PRO A 3 5.36 -5.39 3.16
C PRO A 3 5.54 -6.89 2.94
N VAL A 4 5.07 -7.70 3.90
CA VAL A 4 5.17 -9.17 3.89
C VAL A 4 3.90 -9.85 3.42
N CYS A 5 2.76 -9.16 3.49
CA CYS A 5 1.51 -9.63 2.92
C CYS A 5 0.57 -8.47 2.56
N ALA A 6 -0.41 -8.79 1.71
CA ALA A 6 -1.45 -7.88 1.28
C ALA A 6 -2.83 -8.53 1.45
N ALA A 7 -3.79 -7.76 1.96
CA ALA A 7 -5.19 -8.16 2.04
C ALA A 7 -6.07 -7.10 1.37
N VAL A 8 -7.19 -7.52 0.77
CA VAL A 8 -8.13 -6.64 0.09
C VAL A 8 -9.54 -6.78 0.63
N SER A 9 -10.24 -5.65 0.73
CA SER A 9 -11.69 -5.58 0.95
C SER A 9 -12.28 -4.50 0.05
N GLY A 10 -12.91 -4.92 -1.05
CA GLY A 10 -13.39 -4.01 -2.09
C GLY A 10 -12.28 -3.14 -2.68
N LYS A 11 -12.29 -1.84 -2.37
CA LYS A 11 -11.27 -0.87 -2.85
C LYS A 11 -10.15 -0.61 -1.85
N GLU A 12 -10.18 -1.27 -0.69
CA GLU A 12 -9.15 -1.11 0.33
C GLU A 12 -8.10 -2.20 0.15
N LEU A 13 -6.86 -1.79 -0.04
CA LEU A 13 -5.69 -2.65 -0.02
C LEU A 13 -4.92 -2.39 1.27
N THR A 14 -4.81 -3.39 2.12
CA THR A 14 -4.05 -3.35 3.37
C THR A 14 -2.71 -4.05 3.17
N LEU A 15 -1.63 -3.31 3.33
CA LEU A 15 -0.26 -3.82 3.32
C LEU A 15 0.20 -4.00 4.76
N THR A 16 0.72 -5.17 5.09
CA THR A 16 1.26 -5.45 6.44
C THR A 16 2.77 -5.56 6.38
N PHE A 17 3.45 -4.78 7.20
CA PHE A 17 4.89 -4.79 7.40
C PHE A 17 5.26 -5.72 8.57
N ASN A 18 6.53 -6.09 8.67
CA ASN A 18 7.02 -6.93 9.78
C ASN A 18 7.39 -6.12 11.04
N ARG A 19 7.21 -4.81 11.03
CA ARG A 19 7.44 -3.91 12.16
C ARG A 19 6.46 -2.73 12.13
N ASP A 20 6.28 -2.10 13.29
CA ASP A 20 5.37 -0.97 13.45
C ASP A 20 5.92 0.31 12.82
N LEU A 21 5.06 0.98 12.05
CA LEU A 21 5.39 2.25 11.42
C LEU A 21 5.12 3.40 12.38
N ALA A 22 5.94 4.44 12.29
CA ALA A 22 5.70 5.68 13.01
C ALA A 22 4.38 6.31 12.55
N ALA A 23 3.65 6.91 13.49
CA ALA A 23 2.44 7.66 13.17
C ALA A 23 2.77 8.84 12.25
N ILE A 24 1.91 9.08 11.26
CA ILE A 24 2.07 10.16 10.29
C ILE A 24 1.00 11.23 10.48
N ASP A 25 1.34 12.48 10.15
CA ASP A 25 0.37 13.56 10.08
C ASP A 25 -0.45 13.53 8.77
N SER A 26 -1.47 14.39 8.69
CA SER A 26 -2.34 14.47 7.52
C SER A 26 -1.65 15.02 6.26
N ALA A 27 -0.58 15.82 6.40
CA ALA A 27 0.16 16.33 5.24
C ALA A 27 0.99 15.21 4.60
N THR A 28 1.65 14.40 5.44
CA THR A 28 2.38 13.20 5.04
C THR A 28 1.43 12.18 4.41
N ALA A 29 0.27 11.92 5.02
CA ALA A 29 -0.74 11.02 4.45
C ALA A 29 -1.20 11.46 3.04
N ARG A 30 -1.36 12.77 2.81
CA ARG A 30 -1.69 13.32 1.50
C ARG A 30 -0.54 13.16 0.51
N ALA A 31 0.70 13.38 0.95
CA ALA A 31 1.88 13.22 0.12
C ALA A 31 2.08 11.77 -0.32
N LEU A 32 1.82 10.80 0.55
CA LEU A 32 1.98 9.37 0.25
C LEU A 32 1.11 8.90 -0.92
N ARG A 33 -0.02 9.57 -1.20
CA ARG A 33 -0.90 9.23 -2.33
C ARG A 33 -0.17 9.20 -3.66
N GLN A 34 0.79 10.11 -3.87
CA GLN A 34 1.57 10.19 -5.10
C GLN A 34 2.87 9.36 -5.06
N LEU A 35 3.18 8.77 -3.91
CA LEU A 35 4.38 7.97 -3.69
C LEU A 35 4.11 6.47 -3.80
N PHE A 36 2.84 6.07 -3.84
CA PHE A 36 2.41 4.70 -4.10
C PHE A 36 1.86 4.55 -5.52
N LEU A 37 2.31 3.47 -6.17
CA LEU A 37 1.79 2.97 -7.44
C LEU A 37 1.35 1.52 -7.23
N VAL A 38 0.13 1.20 -7.65
CA VAL A 38 -0.48 -0.11 -7.45
C VAL A 38 -0.95 -0.66 -8.80
N GLU A 39 -0.51 -1.87 -9.12
CA GLU A 39 -0.88 -2.64 -10.31
C GLU A 39 -1.52 -3.96 -9.89
N GLY A 40 -2.38 -4.53 -10.74
CA GLY A 40 -3.12 -5.77 -10.44
C GLY A 40 -4.64 -5.58 -10.40
N ALA A 41 -5.12 -4.34 -10.49
CA ALA A 41 -6.53 -4.06 -10.74
C ALA A 41 -6.84 -4.16 -12.24
N TYR A 42 -8.10 -4.47 -12.56
CA TYR A 42 -8.60 -4.52 -13.93
C TYR A 42 -9.86 -3.67 -14.11
N HIS A 43 -9.89 -2.86 -15.17
CA HIS A 43 -11.09 -2.17 -15.64
C HIS A 43 -11.51 -2.76 -16.98
N HIS A 44 -12.68 -3.40 -16.99
CA HIS A 44 -13.25 -4.01 -18.20
C HIS A 44 -12.27 -4.96 -18.92
N GLY A 45 -11.53 -5.77 -18.15
CA GLY A 45 -10.55 -6.73 -18.67
C GLY A 45 -9.17 -6.15 -19.02
N ASN A 46 -8.96 -4.84 -18.87
CA ASN A 46 -7.67 -4.19 -19.11
C ASN A 46 -6.94 -3.92 -17.78
N PRO A 47 -5.62 -4.16 -17.69
CA PRO A 47 -4.86 -3.88 -16.48
C PRO A 47 -4.83 -2.38 -16.19
N VAL A 48 -4.85 -2.05 -14.90
CA VAL A 48 -4.90 -0.68 -14.41
C VAL A 48 -3.77 -0.47 -13.42
N THR A 49 -2.96 0.54 -13.72
CA THR A 49 -2.01 1.12 -12.79
C THR A 49 -2.65 2.34 -12.14
N GLN A 50 -2.63 2.41 -10.82
CA GLN A 50 -3.31 3.48 -10.07
C GLN A 50 -2.54 3.91 -8.83
N SER A 51 -2.71 5.18 -8.46
CA SER A 51 -2.34 5.69 -7.15
C SER A 51 -3.54 5.69 -6.21
N PRO A 52 -3.34 5.55 -4.89
CA PRO A 52 -4.42 5.57 -3.93
C PRO A 52 -5.01 6.97 -3.74
N ASN A 53 -6.33 7.02 -3.51
CA ASN A 53 -7.07 8.22 -3.15
C ASN A 53 -6.84 8.63 -1.70
N GLN A 54 -6.46 7.68 -0.84
CA GLN A 54 -6.15 7.93 0.56
C GLN A 54 -5.15 6.89 1.05
N VAL A 55 -4.26 7.32 1.93
CA VAL A 55 -3.30 6.46 2.63
C VAL A 55 -3.51 6.65 4.12
N ALA A 56 -3.61 5.56 4.86
CA ALA A 56 -3.63 5.55 6.31
C ALA A 56 -2.55 4.61 6.84
N VAL A 57 -1.90 4.99 7.94
CA VAL A 57 -0.86 4.20 8.60
C VAL A 57 -1.32 3.93 10.03
N ASN A 58 -1.31 2.67 10.45
CA ASN A 58 -1.67 2.26 11.80
C ASN A 58 -0.88 1.02 12.21
N GLY A 59 -0.03 1.15 13.23
CA GLY A 59 0.93 0.10 13.62
C GLY A 59 1.75 -0.38 12.42
N ALA A 60 1.82 -1.68 12.22
CA ALA A 60 2.50 -2.30 11.08
C ALA A 60 1.72 -2.25 9.75
N THR A 61 0.58 -1.56 9.68
CA THR A 61 -0.29 -1.58 8.48
C THR A 61 -0.33 -0.26 7.74
N VAL A 62 -0.33 -0.35 6.41
CA VAL A 62 -0.65 0.76 5.51
C VAL A 62 -1.91 0.39 4.74
N THR A 63 -2.96 1.19 4.89
CA THR A 63 -4.23 1.02 4.16
C THR A 63 -4.29 2.01 3.01
N LEU A 64 -4.45 1.48 1.80
CA LEU A 64 -4.55 2.22 0.55
C LEU A 64 -6.00 2.15 0.05
N HIS A 65 -6.68 3.28 -0.04
CA HIS A 65 -8.00 3.35 -0.67
C HIS A 65 -7.84 3.61 -2.17
N LEU A 66 -8.17 2.62 -2.99
CA LEU A 66 -7.95 2.63 -4.44
C LEU A 66 -9.16 3.21 -5.20
N GLY A 67 -8.94 3.62 -6.45
CA GLY A 67 -10.04 3.98 -7.35
C GLY A 67 -10.75 2.73 -7.91
N THR A 68 -9.96 1.68 -8.15
CA THR A 68 -10.35 0.41 -8.76
C THR A 68 -10.07 -0.71 -7.78
N ALA A 69 -11.07 -1.57 -7.56
CA ALA A 69 -10.94 -2.72 -6.68
C ALA A 69 -9.93 -3.74 -7.24
N ILE A 70 -9.24 -4.41 -6.33
CA ILE A 70 -8.41 -5.59 -6.60
C ILE A 70 -9.18 -6.80 -6.06
N ARG A 71 -9.21 -7.91 -6.79
CA ARG A 71 -9.94 -9.09 -6.34
C ARG A 71 -9.06 -9.92 -5.40
N PRO A 72 -9.62 -10.50 -4.33
CA PRO A 72 -8.90 -11.49 -3.54
C PRO A 72 -8.35 -12.61 -4.43
N GLY A 73 -7.11 -13.02 -4.19
CA GLY A 73 -6.40 -14.04 -4.97
C GLY A 73 -5.61 -13.48 -6.16
N ASP A 74 -5.86 -12.23 -6.57
CA ASP A 74 -5.04 -11.58 -7.59
C ASP A 74 -3.67 -11.20 -7.02
N GLU A 75 -2.64 -11.24 -7.88
CA GLU A 75 -1.34 -10.66 -7.59
C GLU A 75 -1.41 -9.13 -7.73
N VAL A 76 -0.91 -8.43 -6.72
CA VAL A 76 -0.75 -6.98 -6.73
C VAL A 76 0.73 -6.64 -6.73
N THR A 77 1.16 -5.77 -7.64
CA THR A 77 2.48 -5.14 -7.57
C THR A 77 2.33 -3.77 -6.93
N VAL A 78 3.04 -3.56 -5.83
CA VAL A 78 3.09 -2.28 -5.12
C VAL A 78 4.48 -1.71 -5.28
N THR A 79 4.54 -0.51 -5.81
CA THR A 79 5.74 0.31 -5.81
C THR A 79 5.58 1.50 -4.89
N TYR A 80 6.61 1.74 -4.07
CA TYR A 80 6.71 2.86 -3.17
C TYR A 80 8.00 3.63 -3.46
N PHE A 81 7.87 4.92 -3.77
CA PHE A 81 8.97 5.83 -4.10
C PHE A 81 9.21 6.91 -3.04
N GLY A 82 8.65 6.73 -1.84
CA GLY A 82 8.66 7.80 -0.84
C GLY A 82 9.98 7.96 -0.07
N GLY A 83 10.93 7.03 -0.23
CA GLY A 83 12.16 6.99 0.55
C GLY A 83 11.84 7.21 2.04
N ASN A 84 12.42 8.25 2.64
CA ASN A 84 12.29 8.55 4.06
C ASN A 84 10.90 9.09 4.51
N SER A 85 9.89 9.14 3.63
CA SER A 85 8.54 9.63 3.96
C SER A 85 7.76 8.68 4.89
N LEU A 86 8.17 7.41 4.94
CA LEU A 86 7.72 6.44 5.92
C LEU A 86 8.94 5.96 6.70
N GLN A 87 8.75 5.71 7.98
CA GLN A 87 9.76 5.13 8.85
C GLN A 87 9.10 4.23 9.88
N ASP A 88 9.89 3.31 10.40
CA ASP A 88 9.54 2.52 11.57
C ASP A 88 9.51 3.39 12.85
N THR A 89 8.90 2.87 13.92
CA THR A 89 9.01 3.43 15.28
C THR A 89 10.46 3.62 15.77
N ASP A 90 11.42 2.83 15.27
CA ASP A 90 12.86 3.00 15.52
C ASP A 90 13.52 4.11 14.67
N SER A 91 12.73 4.94 13.98
CA SER A 91 13.21 5.97 13.03
C SER A 91 14.06 5.42 11.87
N THR A 92 13.89 4.14 11.55
CA THR A 92 14.49 3.53 10.36
C THR A 92 13.62 3.84 9.13
N PRO A 93 14.13 4.55 8.11
CA PRO A 93 13.33 4.88 6.94
C PRO A 93 12.99 3.64 6.10
N ILE A 94 11.81 3.66 5.48
CA ILE A 94 11.40 2.66 4.49
C ILE A 94 12.03 3.04 3.16
N ALA A 95 13.05 2.29 2.73
CA ALA A 95 13.61 2.47 1.39
C ALA A 95 12.53 2.33 0.29
N ASP A 96 12.82 2.90 -0.86
CA ASP A 96 12.10 2.61 -2.09
C ASP A 96 12.01 1.11 -2.35
N PHE A 97 10.85 0.66 -2.81
CA PHE A 97 10.64 -0.75 -3.11
C PHE A 97 9.61 -0.97 -4.21
N THR A 98 9.77 -2.09 -4.91
CA THR A 98 8.74 -2.72 -5.72
C THR A 98 8.59 -4.15 -5.22
N THR A 99 7.36 -4.57 -4.91
CA THR A 99 7.08 -5.94 -4.45
C THR A 99 5.76 -6.45 -5.00
N ALA A 100 5.72 -7.74 -5.33
CA ALA A 100 4.52 -8.44 -5.76
C ALA A 100 4.00 -9.31 -4.61
N LEU A 101 2.71 -9.22 -4.33
CA LEU A 101 2.04 -9.94 -3.25
C LEU A 101 0.76 -10.57 -3.78
N THR A 102 0.49 -11.82 -3.42
CA THR A 102 -0.84 -12.40 -3.63
C THR A 102 -1.79 -11.85 -2.58
N THR A 103 -2.89 -11.25 -3.02
CA THR A 103 -3.86 -10.66 -2.09
C THR A 103 -4.75 -11.73 -1.46
N THR A 104 -5.03 -11.61 -0.17
CA THR A 104 -6.06 -12.41 0.50
C THR A 104 -7.34 -11.59 0.72
N ALA A 105 -8.48 -12.26 0.90
CA ALA A 105 -9.67 -11.57 1.38
C ALA A 105 -9.43 -11.13 2.83
N ARG A 106 -9.82 -9.90 3.16
CA ARG A 106 -9.93 -9.48 4.56
C ARG A 106 -11.32 -9.89 5.06
N ASP A 107 -11.36 -10.65 6.15
CA ASP A 107 -12.60 -11.07 6.86
C ASP A 107 -13.34 -9.86 7.44
#